data_AF-A0A7C7GYZ9-F1
#
_entry.id   AF-A0A7C7GYZ9-F1
#
_cell.length_a   1.000
_cell.length_b   1.000
_cell.length_c   1.000
_cell.angle_alpha   90.00
_cell.angle_beta   90.00
_cell.angle_gamma   90.00
#
_symmetry.space_group_name_H-M   'P 1'
#
loop_
_entity.id
_entity.type
_entity.pdbx_description
1 polymer ?
#
loop_
_entity_poly.entity_id
_entity_poly.type
_entity_poly.pdbx_seq_one_letter_code
_entity_poly.pdbx_strand_id
1 'polypeptide(L)'
;MVQYFLQGGGFMWPILVLLLFGLGFGIERLITLFSASINTRKFLGSVRGALHNEGYDAAVGVCSKTPGPVAEVFHAGLTRAHRGIEAVEKGIESAGAVEMAFLEKN
;
A
#
# COMPACT_ATOMS: atom_id res chain seq x y z
N MET A 1 -4.90 40.89 10.50
CA MET A 1 -4.74 39.69 9.64
C MET A 1 -5.55 39.80 8.35
N VAL A 2 -6.88 39.86 8.39
CA VAL A 2 -7.71 39.97 7.16
C VAL A 2 -7.52 41.31 6.40
N GLN A 3 -7.17 42.38 7.12
CA GLN A 3 -6.92 43.71 6.55
C GLN A 3 -5.75 43.72 5.54
N TYR A 4 -4.68 42.97 5.80
CA TYR A 4 -3.55 42.81 4.86
C TYR A 4 -3.95 42.04 3.61
N PHE A 5 -4.93 41.13 3.73
CA PHE A 5 -5.44 40.34 2.62
C PHE A 5 -6.27 41.18 1.63
N LEU A 6 -7.05 42.13 2.16
CA LEU A 6 -7.81 43.09 1.37
C LEU A 6 -6.91 44.18 0.75
N GLN A 7 -5.81 44.53 1.42
CA GLN A 7 -4.88 45.57 0.96
C GLN A 7 -3.88 45.08 -0.11
N GLY A 8 -3.59 43.77 -0.17
CA GLY A 8 -2.73 43.17 -1.19
C GLY A 8 -3.38 43.02 -2.58
N GLY A 9 -4.65 43.41 -2.74
CA GLY A 9 -5.33 43.51 -4.03
C GLY A 9 -5.55 42.17 -4.75
N GLY A 10 -5.94 42.23 -6.02
CA GLY A 10 -6.29 41.05 -6.83
C GLY A 10 -5.18 40.01 -6.99
N PHE A 11 -3.92 40.37 -6.69
CA PHE A 11 -2.77 39.48 -6.77
C PHE A 11 -2.71 38.45 -5.62
N MET A 12 -3.49 38.64 -4.55
CA MET A 12 -3.57 37.65 -3.45
C MET A 12 -4.46 36.44 -3.78
N TRP A 13 -5.43 36.60 -4.67
CA TRP A 13 -6.28 35.50 -5.14
C TRP A 13 -5.50 34.37 -5.82
N PRO A 14 -4.62 34.61 -6.82
CA PRO A 14 -3.87 33.53 -7.45
C PRO A 14 -2.90 32.83 -6.48
N ILE A 15 -2.33 33.55 -5.52
CA ILE A 15 -1.46 32.97 -4.48
C ILE A 15 -2.25 32.02 -3.58
N LEU A 16 -3.46 32.43 -3.16
CA LEU A 16 -4.33 31.60 -2.34
C LEU A 16 -4.81 30.35 -3.10
N VAL A 17 -5.12 30.49 -4.39
CA VAL A 17 -5.45 29.35 -5.25
C VAL A 17 -4.26 28.40 -5.37
N LEU A 18 -3.06 28.92 -5.64
CA LEU A 18 -1.85 28.10 -5.75
C LEU A 18 -1.54 27.36 -4.44
N LEU A 19 -1.77 27.99 -3.29
CA LEU A 19 -1.62 27.37 -1.97
C LEU A 19 -2.62 26.22 -1.78
N LEU A 20 -3.89 26.41 -2.15
CA LEU A 20 -4.92 25.37 -2.07
C LEU A 20 -4.60 24.19 -2.98
N PHE A 21 -4.18 24.45 -4.22
CA PHE A 21 -3.79 23.40 -5.16
C PHE A 21 -2.51 22.69 -4.72
N GLY A 22 -1.50 23.42 -4.25
CA GLY A 22 -0.26 22.85 -3.73
C GLY A 22 -0.48 21.98 -2.49
N LEU A 23 -1.35 22.43 -1.58
CA LEU A 23 -1.72 21.64 -0.40
C LEU A 23 -2.54 20.40 -0.79
N GLY A 24 -3.48 20.53 -1.72
CA GLY A 24 -4.28 19.40 -2.22
C GLY A 24 -3.41 18.32 -2.89
N PHE A 25 -2.49 18.72 -3.76
CA PHE A 25 -1.54 17.80 -4.41
C PHE A 25 -0.58 17.18 -3.39
N GLY A 26 -0.09 17.98 -2.43
CA GLY A 26 0.76 17.49 -1.34
C GLY A 26 0.05 16.45 -0.46
N ILE A 27 -1.22 16.65 -0.15
CA ILE A 27 -2.03 15.72 0.64
C ILE A 27 -2.29 14.43 -0.14
N GLU A 28 -2.62 14.50 -1.42
CA GLU A 28 -2.79 13.31 -2.27
C GLU A 28 -1.51 12.45 -2.26
N ARG A 29 -0.35 13.08 -2.52
CA ARG A 29 0.95 12.41 -2.44
C ARG A 29 1.26 11.85 -1.05
N LEU A 30 0.89 12.55 0.02
CA LEU A 30 1.05 12.06 1.39
C LEU A 30 0.21 10.80 1.63
N ILE A 31 -1.07 10.81 1.23
CA ILE A 31 -1.97 9.67 1.38
C ILE A 31 -1.45 8.48 0.59
N THR A 32 -1.01 8.68 -0.66
CA THR A 32 -0.42 7.63 -1.49
C THR A 32 0.85 7.05 -0.85
N LEU A 33 1.72 7.88 -0.27
CA LEU A 33 2.91 7.43 0.45
C LEU A 33 2.57 6.68 1.75
N PHE A 34 1.60 7.15 2.52
CA PHE A 34 1.13 6.46 3.74
C PHE A 34 0.39 5.16 3.41
N SER A 35 -0.34 5.09 2.30
CA SER A 35 -0.98 3.88 1.79
C SER A 35 0.03 2.85 1.30
N ALA A 36 1.16 3.28 0.72
CA ALA A 36 2.27 2.40 0.38
C ALA A 36 2.93 1.79 1.64
N SER A 37 2.87 2.51 2.76
CA SER A 37 3.23 1.98 4.09
C SER A 37 2.07 1.16 4.68
N ILE A 38 1.62 0.15 3.91
CA ILE A 38 0.83 -0.95 4.46
C ILE A 38 1.56 -1.39 5.71
N ASN A 39 0.84 -1.39 6.84
CA ASN A 39 1.39 -1.82 8.11
C ASN A 39 1.69 -3.32 8.03
N THR A 40 2.80 -3.70 7.39
CA THR A 40 3.27 -5.08 7.19
C THR A 40 3.29 -5.84 8.51
N ARG A 41 3.58 -5.12 9.61
CA ARG A 41 3.51 -5.64 10.98
C ARG A 41 2.11 -6.13 11.38
N LYS A 42 1.07 -5.33 11.10
CA LYS A 42 -0.33 -5.67 11.41
C LYS A 42 -0.83 -6.77 10.48
N PHE A 43 -0.47 -6.68 9.20
CA PHE A 43 -0.79 -7.70 8.19
C PHE A 43 -0.18 -9.07 8.56
N LEU A 44 1.12 -9.13 8.86
CA LEU A 44 1.79 -10.36 9.31
C LEU A 44 1.17 -10.92 10.58
N GLY A 45 0.78 -10.06 11.53
CA GLY A 45 0.06 -10.47 12.74
C GLY A 45 -1.29 -11.13 12.42
N SER A 46 -2.08 -10.53 11.52
CA SER A 46 -3.37 -11.08 11.08
C SER A 46 -3.21 -12.40 10.32
N VAL A 47 -2.25 -12.49 9.39
CA VAL A 47 -1.99 -13.72 8.64
C VAL A 47 -1.51 -14.84 9.56
N ARG A 48 -0.58 -14.56 10.48
CA ARG A 48 -0.10 -15.54 11.45
C ARG A 48 -1.20 -16.00 12.41
N GLY A 49 -2.09 -15.09 12.81
CA GLY A 49 -3.27 -15.41 13.60
C GLY A 49 -4.25 -16.32 12.86
N ALA A 50 -4.58 -15.98 11.61
CA ALA A 50 -5.46 -16.79 10.77
C ALA A 50 -4.88 -18.18 10.49
N LEU A 51 -3.57 -18.26 10.20
CA LEU A 51 -2.87 -19.51 9.96
C LEU A 51 -2.87 -20.44 11.18
N HIS A 52 -2.76 -19.87 12.40
CA HIS A 52 -2.74 -20.65 13.64
C HIS A 52 -4.14 -21.10 14.09
N ASN A 53 -5.17 -20.28 13.89
CA ASN A 53 -6.52 -20.57 14.39
C ASN A 53 -7.40 -21.32 13.37
N GLU A 54 -7.33 -20.95 12.09
CA GLU A 54 -8.31 -21.36 11.06
C GLU A 54 -7.63 -22.07 9.87
N GLY A 55 -6.29 -22.12 9.84
CA GLY A 55 -5.51 -22.83 8.84
C GLY A 55 -5.23 -22.03 7.56
N TYR A 56 -4.76 -22.73 6.52
CA TYR A 56 -4.24 -22.13 5.29
C TYR A 56 -5.30 -21.35 4.50
N ASP A 57 -6.55 -21.83 4.47
CA ASP A 57 -7.63 -21.23 3.69
C ASP A 57 -8.01 -19.84 4.23
N ALA A 58 -8.07 -19.70 5.55
CA ALA A 58 -8.31 -18.41 6.21
C ALA A 58 -7.15 -17.43 5.99
N ALA A 59 -5.90 -17.92 6.01
CA ALA A 59 -4.74 -17.10 5.72
C ALA A 59 -4.75 -16.57 4.27
N VAL A 60 -5.12 -17.41 3.30
CA VAL A 60 -5.32 -17.04 1.88
C VAL A 60 -6.42 -15.97 1.76
N GLY A 61 -7.51 -16.11 2.52
CA GLY A 61 -8.59 -15.12 2.57
C GLY A 61 -8.16 -13.75 3.12
N VAL A 62 -7.28 -13.72 4.14
CA VAL A 62 -6.71 -12.46 4.68
C VAL A 62 -5.78 -11.80 3.67
N CYS A 63 -4.95 -12.59 2.98
CA CYS A 63 -4.09 -12.09 1.91
C CYS A 63 -4.91 -11.50 0.75
N SER A 64 -5.99 -12.17 0.31
CA SER A 64 -6.86 -11.69 -0.77
C SER A 64 -7.63 -10.40 -0.43
N LYS A 65 -7.90 -10.16 0.86
CA LYS A 65 -8.61 -8.94 1.32
C LYS A 65 -7.67 -7.76 1.53
N THR A 66 -6.35 -7.97 1.54
CA THR A 66 -5.38 -6.91 1.79
C THR A 66 -4.73 -6.52 0.45
N PRO A 67 -5.04 -5.35 -0.10
CA PRO A 67 -4.35 -4.88 -1.31
C PRO A 67 -2.90 -4.55 -0.96
N GLY A 68 -1.95 -5.07 -1.72
CA GLY A 68 -0.54 -4.71 -1.58
C GLY A 68 0.45 -5.75 -2.08
N PRO A 69 1.68 -5.30 -2.45
CA PRO A 69 2.70 -6.17 -3.02
C PRO A 69 3.08 -7.34 -2.10
N VAL A 70 3.17 -7.07 -0.80
CA VAL A 70 3.46 -8.09 0.22
C VAL A 70 2.33 -9.12 0.32
N ALA A 71 1.07 -8.69 0.24
CA ALA A 71 -0.05 -9.60 0.36
C ALA A 71 -0.14 -10.57 -0.82
N GLU A 72 0.18 -10.09 -2.02
CA GLU A 72 0.10 -10.88 -3.25
C GLU A 72 1.21 -11.93 -3.34
N VAL A 73 2.43 -11.61 -2.88
CA VAL A 73 3.51 -12.59 -2.73
C VAL A 73 3.15 -13.67 -1.71
N PHE A 74 2.58 -13.29 -0.55
CA PHE A 74 2.13 -14.24 0.46
C PHE A 74 0.97 -15.10 -0.04
N HIS A 75 0.02 -14.54 -0.78
CA HIS A 75 -1.09 -15.27 -1.39
C HIS A 75 -0.59 -16.33 -2.39
N ALA A 76 0.37 -15.97 -3.25
CA ALA A 76 0.99 -16.88 -4.21
C ALA A 76 1.74 -18.04 -3.54
N GLY A 77 2.39 -17.78 -2.41
CA GLY A 77 3.05 -18.80 -1.58
C GLY A 77 2.05 -19.69 -0.84
N LEU A 78 1.08 -19.10 -0.14
CA LEU A 78 0.09 -19.84 0.67
C LEU A 78 -0.81 -20.73 -0.18
N THR A 79 -1.21 -20.28 -1.37
CA THR A 79 -2.01 -21.10 -2.31
C THR A 79 -1.26 -22.37 -2.73
N ARG A 80 0.07 -22.35 -2.73
CA ARG A 80 0.94 -23.48 -3.11
C ARG A 80 1.45 -24.27 -1.90
N ALA A 81 1.10 -23.88 -0.68
CA ALA A 81 1.54 -24.55 0.56
C ALA A 81 1.19 -26.05 0.59
N HIS A 82 0.08 -26.44 -0.05
CA HIS A 82 -0.34 -27.84 -0.15
C HIS A 82 0.56 -28.71 -1.06
N ARG A 83 1.41 -28.10 -1.90
CA ARG A 83 2.28 -28.79 -2.87
C ARG A 83 3.72 -28.99 -2.38
N GLY A 84 3.99 -28.65 -1.12
CA GLY A 84 5.32 -28.75 -0.51
C GLY A 84 6.15 -27.47 -0.62
N ILE A 85 7.27 -27.43 0.10
CA ILE A 85 8.10 -26.23 0.30
C ILE A 85 8.70 -25.73 -1.01
N GLU A 86 9.15 -26.61 -1.90
CA GLU A 86 9.70 -26.22 -3.22
C GLU A 86 8.69 -25.45 -4.08
N ALA A 87 7.42 -25.86 -4.06
CA ALA A 87 6.37 -25.19 -4.83
C ALA A 87 6.01 -23.82 -4.24
N VAL A 88 6.13 -23.67 -2.92
CA VAL A 88 5.95 -22.39 -2.22
C VAL A 88 7.09 -21.45 -2.58
N GLU A 89 8.33 -21.91 -2.47
CA GLU A 89 9.54 -21.12 -2.73
C GLU A 89 9.54 -20.59 -4.16
N LYS A 90 9.29 -21.46 -5.15
CA LYS A 90 9.17 -21.08 -6.55
C LYS A 90 8.00 -20.11 -6.81
N GLY A 91 6.89 -20.27 -6.08
CA GLY A 91 5.74 -19.37 -6.17
C GLY A 91 6.05 -17.97 -5.63
N ILE A 92 6.75 -17.89 -4.51
CA ILE A 92 7.19 -16.64 -3.88
C ILE A 92 8.25 -15.95 -4.75
N GLU A 93 9.24 -16.69 -5.25
CA GLU A 93 10.30 -16.13 -6.09
C GLU A 93 9.73 -15.53 -7.38
N SER A 94 8.82 -16.25 -8.05
CA SER A 94 8.17 -15.75 -9.25
C SER A 94 7.28 -14.54 -8.99
N ALA A 95 6.47 -14.55 -7.92
CA ALA A 95 5.61 -13.41 -7.58
C ALA A 95 6.44 -12.19 -7.15
N GLY A 96 7.51 -12.42 -6.37
CA GLY A 96 8.43 -11.38 -5.92
C GLY A 96 9.18 -10.73 -7.10
N ALA A 97 9.62 -11.52 -8.08
CA ALA A 97 10.25 -10.99 -9.29
C ALA A 97 9.30 -10.11 -10.12
N VAL A 98 8.02 -10.49 -10.23
CA VAL A 98 7.00 -9.69 -10.93
C VAL A 98 6.74 -8.37 -10.21
N GLU A 99 6.64 -8.40 -8.88
CA GLU A 99 6.37 -7.22 -8.07
C GLU A 99 7.58 -6.26 -8.02
N MET A 100 8.81 -6.79 -7.93
CA MET A 100 10.04 -6.00 -8.06
C MET A 100 10.11 -5.30 -9.42
N ALA A 101 9.83 -6.01 -10.51
CA ALA A 101 9.79 -5.41 -11.84
C ALA A 101 8.74 -4.28 -11.96
N PHE A 102 7.66 -4.36 -11.18
CA PHE A 102 6.64 -3.30 -11.12
C PHE A 102 7.12 -2.09 -10.32
N LEU A 103 7.87 -2.33 -9.23
CA LEU A 103 8.48 -1.28 -8.41
C LEU A 103 9.64 -0.56 -9.11
N GLU A 104 10.44 -1.26 -9.90
CA GLU A 104 11.55 -0.69 -10.68
C GLU A 104 11.09 0.21 -11.84
N LYS A 105 9.81 0.13 -12.20
CA LYS A 105 9.24 0.85 -13.35
C LYS A 105 8.78 2.27 -13.03
N ASN A 106 8.87 2.71 -11.76
CA ASN A 106 8.53 4.07 -11.29
C ASN A 106 9.69 4.69 -10.52
#